data_AF-A0A8J4UB85-F1
#
_entry.id   AF-A0A8J4UB85-F1
#
_cell.length_a   1.000
_cell.length_b   1.000
_cell.length_c   1.000
_cell.angle_alpha   90.00
_cell.angle_beta   90.00
_cell.angle_gamma   90.00
#
_symmetry.space_group_name_H-M   'P 1'
#
loop_
_entity.id
_entity.type
_entity.pdbx_description
1 polymer ?
#
loop_
_entity_poly.entity_id
_entity_poly.type
_entity_poly.pdbx_seq_one_letter_code
_entity_poly.pdbx_strand_id
1 'polypeptide(L)'
;MGLISGLFAFVFHLPQIYKWLLKPYYFLSFLLSVAFLAVRNCPGVCEHLPSQREDGDSCNFDWREIEILMFLSAIVMMKNRRAITLEQHLGNIFLFSKVANVVLFFRVDLRFGLLYITLCVVFLITCKPPMYMGPEYITYFNDKTIDEEMERDSRVTWLVEFYANWSSECQCFAPVFADLSLKYNCAGLKFGKIDIGQYAAAAERYKVSPSPLSKQLPSLLLLQGGREFVRRPQVDKKGRAVSWSFTE
;
A
#
# COMPACT_ATOMS: atom_id res chain seq x y z
N MET A 1 -32.82 7.34 9.55
CA MET A 1 -32.03 8.58 9.67
C MET A 1 -30.54 8.37 9.40
N GLY A 2 -29.88 7.33 9.92
CA GLY A 2 -28.45 7.07 9.66
C GLY A 2 -28.07 6.72 8.21
N LEU A 3 -28.92 5.97 7.48
CA LEU A 3 -28.66 5.60 6.07
C LEU A 3 -28.65 6.81 5.12
N ILE A 4 -29.50 7.81 5.40
CA ILE A 4 -29.59 9.03 4.59
C ILE A 4 -28.39 9.93 4.87
N SER A 5 -27.95 10.02 6.13
CA SER A 5 -26.72 10.73 6.50
C SER A 5 -25.47 10.11 5.85
N GLY A 6 -25.38 8.77 5.76
CA GLY A 6 -24.31 8.09 5.04
C GLY A 6 -24.32 8.33 3.53
N LEU A 7 -25.50 8.35 2.91
CA LEU A 7 -25.67 8.69 1.49
C LEU A 7 -25.30 10.14 1.20
N PHE A 8 -25.69 11.08 2.05
CA PHE A 8 -25.33 12.49 1.90
C PHE A 8 -23.83 12.73 2.10
N ALA A 9 -23.20 12.08 3.09
CA ALA A 9 -21.75 12.12 3.26
C ALA A 9 -21.01 11.53 2.05
N PHE A 10 -21.50 10.42 1.49
CA PHE A 10 -20.94 9.81 0.29
C PHE A 10 -21.06 10.72 -0.94
N VAL A 11 -22.21 11.38 -1.13
CA VAL A 11 -22.43 12.35 -2.22
C VAL A 11 -21.60 13.62 -2.04
N PHE A 12 -21.37 14.06 -0.80
CA PHE A 12 -20.54 15.24 -0.53
C PHE A 12 -19.05 14.98 -0.79
N HIS A 13 -18.57 13.77 -0.50
CA HIS A 13 -17.20 13.33 -0.82
C HIS A 13 -17.03 12.81 -2.25
N LEU A 14 -18.11 12.71 -3.04
CA LEU A 14 -18.10 12.20 -4.42
C LEU A 14 -17.11 12.90 -5.36
N PRO A 15 -16.91 14.23 -5.32
CA PRO A 15 -15.91 14.92 -6.16
C PRO A 15 -14.47 14.51 -5.83
N GLN A 16 -14.21 14.20 -4.56
CA GLN A 16 -12.91 13.75 -4.06
C GLN A 16 -12.68 12.27 -4.39
N ILE A 17 -13.73 11.45 -4.29
CA ILE A 17 -13.76 10.06 -4.76
C ILE A 17 -13.55 10.00 -6.28
N TYR A 18 -14.14 10.90 -7.07
CA TYR A 18 -14.01 10.94 -8.52
C TYR A 18 -12.58 11.28 -8.96
N LYS A 19 -11.92 12.26 -8.32
CA LYS A 19 -10.48 12.55 -8.52
C LYS A 19 -9.58 11.35 -8.18
N TRP A 20 -10.03 10.49 -7.27
CA TRP A 20 -9.32 9.28 -6.86
C TRP A 20 -9.59 8.12 -7.85
N LEU A 21 -10.85 7.87 -8.23
CA LEU A 21 -11.27 6.84 -9.19
C LEU A 21 -10.69 7.06 -10.60
N LEU A 22 -10.49 8.32 -11.00
CA LEU A 22 -9.90 8.71 -12.28
C LEU A 22 -8.38 8.52 -12.36
N LYS A 23 -7.70 8.18 -11.26
CA LYS A 23 -6.31 7.77 -11.39
C LYS A 23 -6.29 6.39 -12.07
N PRO A 24 -5.57 6.24 -13.21
CA PRO A 24 -5.61 5.03 -14.01
C PRO A 24 -5.26 3.78 -13.19
N TYR A 25 -4.41 3.93 -12.17
CA TYR A 25 -4.05 2.88 -11.22
C TYR A 25 -5.25 2.21 -10.54
N TYR A 26 -6.20 2.96 -9.98
CA TYR A 26 -7.32 2.38 -9.22
C TYR A 26 -8.36 1.76 -10.13
N PHE A 27 -8.66 2.40 -11.26
CA PHE A 27 -9.56 1.86 -12.26
C PHE A 27 -9.05 0.54 -12.85
N LEU A 28 -7.80 0.50 -13.32
CA LEU A 28 -7.19 -0.72 -13.84
C LEU A 28 -7.02 -1.80 -12.76
N SER A 29 -6.71 -1.40 -11.52
CA SER A 29 -6.68 -2.34 -10.39
C SER A 29 -8.03 -2.97 -10.13
N PHE A 30 -9.10 -2.18 -10.15
CA PHE A 30 -10.46 -2.66 -9.99
C PHE A 30 -10.81 -3.66 -11.10
N LEU A 31 -10.56 -3.31 -12.37
CA LEU A 31 -10.80 -4.20 -13.51
C LEU A 31 -10.06 -5.53 -13.36
N LEU A 32 -8.77 -5.51 -13.01
CA LEU A 32 -8.00 -6.73 -12.77
C LEU A 32 -8.57 -7.55 -11.60
N SER A 33 -8.98 -6.90 -10.52
CA SER A 33 -9.53 -7.57 -9.34
C SER A 33 -10.91 -8.21 -9.58
N VAL A 34 -11.74 -7.67 -10.47
CA VAL A 34 -13.04 -8.27 -10.83
C VAL A 34 -12.99 -9.12 -12.11
N ALA A 35 -11.82 -9.24 -12.75
CA ALA A 35 -11.66 -9.86 -14.07
C ALA A 35 -12.25 -11.27 -14.15
N PHE A 36 -11.99 -12.12 -13.16
CA PHE A 36 -12.51 -13.49 -13.17
C PHE A 36 -14.04 -13.53 -13.08
N LEU A 37 -14.63 -12.71 -12.21
CA LEU A 37 -16.08 -12.60 -12.07
C LEU A 37 -16.71 -12.03 -13.35
N ALA A 38 -16.06 -11.05 -13.98
CA ALA A 38 -16.52 -10.48 -15.24
C ALA A 38 -16.48 -11.51 -16.38
N VAL A 39 -15.40 -12.28 -16.50
CA VAL A 39 -15.26 -13.35 -17.50
C VAL A 39 -16.34 -14.42 -17.34
N ARG A 40 -16.72 -14.78 -16.09
CA ARG A 40 -17.79 -15.75 -15.82
C ARG A 40 -19.21 -15.21 -16.06
N ASN A 41 -19.45 -13.92 -15.83
CA ASN A 41 -20.79 -13.31 -15.97
C ASN A 41 -21.05 -12.67 -17.34
N CYS A 42 -20.04 -12.52 -18.20
CA CYS A 42 -20.20 -11.93 -19.52
C CYS A 42 -20.71 -12.97 -20.54
N PRO A 43 -21.96 -12.84 -21.04
CA PRO A 43 -22.47 -13.73 -22.07
C PRO A 43 -21.62 -13.62 -23.34
N GLY A 44 -21.40 -14.75 -24.00
CA GLY A 44 -20.50 -14.88 -25.15
C GLY A 44 -19.03 -15.16 -24.78
N VAL A 45 -18.48 -14.57 -23.72
CA VAL A 45 -17.13 -14.94 -23.24
C VAL A 45 -17.19 -16.22 -22.40
N CYS A 46 -18.18 -16.29 -21.50
CA CYS A 46 -18.28 -17.42 -20.58
C CYS A 46 -18.56 -18.75 -21.30
N GLU A 47 -19.35 -18.72 -22.37
CA GLU A 47 -19.69 -19.89 -23.20
C GLU A 47 -18.49 -20.51 -23.93
N HIS A 48 -17.42 -19.72 -24.15
CA HIS A 48 -16.20 -20.18 -24.82
C HIS A 48 -15.12 -20.65 -23.83
N LEU A 49 -15.39 -20.62 -22.53
CA LEU A 49 -14.45 -21.10 -21.53
C LEU A 49 -14.44 -22.64 -21.49
N PRO A 50 -13.25 -23.26 -21.37
CA PRO A 50 -13.18 -24.69 -21.11
C PRO A 50 -13.81 -24.99 -19.75
N SER A 51 -14.90 -25.77 -19.76
CA SER A 51 -15.55 -26.24 -18.54
C SER A 51 -15.05 -27.65 -18.19
N GLN A 52 -14.65 -27.86 -16.94
CA GLN A 52 -14.38 -29.19 -16.38
C GLN A 52 -15.64 -29.79 -15.71
N ARG A 53 -16.78 -29.12 -15.82
CA ARG A 53 -18.02 -29.50 -15.17
C ARG A 53 -18.77 -30.54 -16.00
N GLU A 54 -19.34 -31.55 -15.35
CA GLU A 54 -20.09 -32.62 -16.01
C GLU A 54 -21.33 -32.11 -16.77
N ASP A 55 -21.91 -31.00 -16.32
CA ASP A 55 -23.09 -30.37 -16.94
C ASP A 55 -22.78 -29.57 -18.21
N GLY A 56 -21.49 -29.36 -18.55
CA GLY A 56 -21.05 -28.53 -19.68
C GLY A 56 -21.27 -27.02 -19.53
N ASP A 57 -21.93 -26.57 -18.45
CA ASP A 57 -22.13 -25.15 -18.17
C ASP A 57 -20.82 -24.50 -17.71
N SER A 58 -20.38 -23.50 -18.49
CA SER A 58 -19.14 -22.75 -18.28
C SER A 58 -19.38 -21.35 -17.71
N CYS A 59 -20.62 -20.90 -17.55
CA CYS A 59 -20.92 -19.56 -17.02
C CYS A 59 -21.14 -19.59 -15.50
N ASN A 60 -21.59 -20.73 -14.95
CA ASN A 60 -21.72 -20.91 -13.51
C ASN A 60 -20.38 -21.19 -12.81
N PHE A 61 -20.32 -20.83 -11.53
CA PHE A 61 -19.14 -21.07 -10.67
C PHE A 61 -19.12 -22.52 -10.18
N ASP A 62 -17.92 -23.12 -10.18
CA ASP A 62 -17.72 -24.43 -9.57
C ASP A 62 -17.61 -24.34 -8.05
N TRP A 63 -17.96 -25.41 -7.34
CA TRP A 63 -17.84 -25.49 -5.88
C TRP A 63 -16.44 -25.12 -5.37
N ARG A 64 -15.41 -25.56 -6.09
CA ARG A 64 -14.01 -25.23 -5.77
C ARG A 64 -13.69 -23.75 -5.97
N GLU A 65 -14.32 -23.09 -6.94
CA GLU A 65 -14.15 -21.66 -7.17
C GLU A 65 -14.86 -20.86 -6.07
N ILE A 66 -16.06 -21.31 -5.67
CA ILE A 66 -16.79 -20.75 -4.53
C ILE A 66 -15.95 -20.92 -3.25
N GLU A 67 -15.34 -22.08 -3.01
CA GLU A 67 -14.42 -22.28 -1.89
C GLU A 67 -13.28 -21.23 -1.91
N ILE A 68 -12.62 -21.03 -3.05
CA ILE A 68 -11.55 -20.04 -3.21
C ILE A 68 -12.05 -18.62 -2.95
N LEU A 69 -13.22 -18.24 -3.46
CA LEU A 69 -13.83 -16.92 -3.25
C LEU A 69 -14.21 -16.70 -1.78
N MET A 70 -14.66 -17.74 -1.09
CA MET A 70 -14.92 -17.71 0.35
C MET A 70 -13.63 -17.58 1.17
N PHE A 71 -12.55 -18.27 0.79
CA PHE A 71 -11.24 -18.07 1.41
C PHE A 71 -10.71 -16.66 1.18
N LEU A 72 -10.87 -16.12 -0.03
CA LEU A 72 -10.51 -14.75 -0.36
C LEU A 72 -11.24 -13.75 0.54
N SER A 73 -12.56 -13.88 0.70
CA SER A 73 -13.34 -12.96 1.54
C SER A 73 -12.90 -13.00 3.00
N ALA A 74 -12.60 -14.18 3.53
CA ALA A 74 -12.06 -14.35 4.89
C ALA A 74 -10.69 -13.71 5.07
N ILE A 75 -9.75 -13.91 4.12
CA ILE A 75 -8.41 -13.30 4.16
C ILE A 75 -8.49 -11.78 4.09
N VAL A 76 -9.29 -11.25 3.15
CA VAL A 76 -9.50 -9.81 2.99
C VAL A 76 -10.06 -9.21 4.29
N MET A 77 -11.08 -9.84 4.89
CA MET A 77 -11.66 -9.40 6.16
C MET A 77 -10.62 -9.42 7.29
N MET A 78 -9.85 -10.51 7.42
CA MET A 78 -8.81 -10.62 8.45
C MET A 78 -7.71 -9.56 8.31
N LYS A 79 -7.28 -9.29 7.08
CA LYS A 79 -6.22 -8.31 6.79
C LYS A 79 -6.70 -6.88 6.94
N ASN A 80 -7.93 -6.60 6.52
CA ASN A 80 -8.52 -5.27 6.62
C ASN A 80 -8.94 -4.89 8.04
N ARG A 81 -9.01 -5.84 8.98
CA ARG A 81 -9.22 -5.54 10.42
C ARG A 81 -8.21 -4.54 10.98
N ARG A 82 -7.00 -4.49 10.42
CA ARG A 82 -5.91 -3.62 10.87
C ARG A 82 -5.67 -2.41 9.96
N ALA A 83 -6.46 -2.26 8.90
CA ALA A 83 -6.35 -1.12 7.99
C ALA A 83 -7.00 0.10 8.64
N ILE A 84 -6.22 1.18 8.76
CA ILE A 84 -6.68 2.45 9.37
C ILE A 84 -7.14 3.40 8.25
N THR A 85 -6.42 3.43 7.12
CA THR A 85 -6.75 4.29 5.98
C THR A 85 -7.57 3.56 4.92
N LEU A 86 -8.43 4.31 4.21
CA LEU A 86 -9.19 3.80 3.06
C LEU A 86 -8.27 3.25 1.96
N GLU A 87 -7.13 3.92 1.74
CA GLU A 87 -6.16 3.52 0.73
C GLU A 87 -5.53 2.17 1.04
N GLN A 88 -5.21 1.90 2.32
CA GLN A 88 -4.70 0.60 2.76
C GLN A 88 -5.77 -0.49 2.61
N HIS A 89 -7.02 -0.18 2.96
CA HIS A 89 -8.14 -1.10 2.82
C HIS A 89 -8.34 -1.55 1.36
N LEU A 90 -8.36 -0.59 0.44
CA LEU A 90 -8.51 -0.84 -1.00
C LEU A 90 -7.28 -1.53 -1.60
N GLY A 91 -6.07 -1.13 -1.18
CA GLY A 91 -4.83 -1.79 -1.59
C GLY A 91 -4.80 -3.28 -1.24
N ASN A 92 -5.21 -3.63 -0.02
CA ASN A 92 -5.33 -5.03 0.40
C ASN A 92 -6.36 -5.80 -0.43
N ILE A 93 -7.56 -5.24 -0.65
CA ILE A 93 -8.59 -5.86 -1.50
C ILE A 93 -8.00 -6.15 -2.88
N PHE A 94 -7.42 -5.14 -3.53
CA PHE A 94 -6.88 -5.32 -4.87
C PHE A 94 -5.76 -6.35 -4.94
N LEU A 95 -4.85 -6.35 -3.96
CA LEU A 95 -3.76 -7.32 -3.89
C LEU A 95 -4.27 -8.76 -3.76
N PHE A 96 -5.10 -9.02 -2.75
CA PHE A 96 -5.60 -10.38 -2.49
C PHE A 96 -6.54 -10.86 -3.60
N SER A 97 -7.40 -9.99 -4.14
CA SER A 97 -8.24 -10.33 -5.30
C SER A 97 -7.41 -10.65 -6.54
N LYS A 98 -6.32 -9.92 -6.82
CA LYS A 98 -5.43 -10.24 -7.95
C LYS A 98 -4.78 -11.61 -7.77
N VAL A 99 -4.29 -11.92 -6.57
CA VAL A 99 -3.71 -13.24 -6.24
C VAL A 99 -4.74 -14.36 -6.40
N ALA A 100 -5.97 -14.16 -5.90
CA ALA A 100 -7.04 -15.15 -6.07
C ALA A 100 -7.40 -15.35 -7.55
N ASN A 101 -7.48 -14.27 -8.34
CA ASN A 101 -7.75 -14.36 -9.77
C ASN A 101 -6.65 -15.15 -10.51
N VAL A 102 -5.38 -15.03 -10.13
CA VAL A 102 -4.33 -15.92 -10.66
C VAL A 102 -4.70 -17.38 -10.41
N VAL A 103 -4.99 -17.76 -9.17
CA VAL A 103 -5.34 -19.15 -8.82
C VAL A 103 -6.57 -19.64 -9.60
N LEU A 104 -7.61 -18.80 -9.70
CA LEU A 104 -8.84 -19.11 -10.41
C LEU A 104 -8.62 -19.29 -11.92
N PHE A 105 -7.87 -18.39 -12.57
CA PHE A 105 -7.57 -18.52 -14.00
C PHE A 105 -6.69 -19.73 -14.31
N PHE A 106 -5.68 -20.03 -13.48
CA PHE A 106 -4.88 -21.27 -13.63
C PHE A 106 -5.72 -22.54 -13.50
N ARG A 107 -6.80 -22.48 -12.71
CA ARG A 107 -7.70 -23.62 -12.53
C ARG A 107 -8.56 -23.88 -13.77
N VAL A 108 -9.00 -22.81 -14.45
CA VAL A 108 -9.75 -22.91 -15.71
C VAL A 108 -8.85 -23.45 -16.82
N ASP A 109 -7.73 -22.78 -17.07
CA ASP A 109 -6.71 -23.24 -18.02
C ASP A 109 -5.36 -22.56 -17.72
N LEU A 110 -4.27 -23.30 -17.91
CA LEU A 110 -2.92 -22.79 -17.74
C LEU A 110 -2.65 -21.52 -18.59
N ARG A 111 -3.21 -21.45 -19.80
CA ARG A 111 -3.03 -20.34 -20.74
C ARG A 111 -3.66 -19.04 -20.22
N PHE A 112 -4.88 -19.11 -19.68
CA PHE A 112 -5.53 -17.93 -19.10
C PHE A 112 -4.83 -17.48 -17.82
N GLY A 113 -4.35 -18.44 -17.01
CA GLY A 113 -3.51 -18.15 -15.85
C GLY A 113 -2.25 -17.37 -16.21
N LEU A 114 -1.49 -17.84 -17.21
CA LEU A 114 -0.28 -17.17 -17.68
C LEU A 114 -0.58 -15.78 -18.27
N LEU A 115 -1.62 -15.66 -19.10
CA LEU A 115 -2.07 -14.37 -19.65
C LEU A 115 -2.36 -13.36 -18.53
N TYR A 116 -3.11 -13.77 -17.51
CA TYR A 116 -3.49 -12.90 -16.40
C TYR A 116 -2.27 -12.50 -15.56
N ILE A 117 -1.31 -13.40 -15.31
CA ILE A 117 -0.04 -13.04 -14.66
C ILE A 117 0.71 -11.99 -15.49
N THR A 118 0.84 -12.18 -16.80
CA THR A 118 1.51 -11.21 -17.67
C THR A 118 0.84 -9.83 -17.59
N LEU A 119 -0.50 -9.79 -17.61
CA LEU A 119 -1.25 -8.53 -17.43
C LEU A 119 -0.99 -7.89 -16.07
N CYS A 120 -0.95 -8.67 -14.98
CA CYS A 120 -0.60 -8.16 -13.66
C CYS A 120 0.84 -7.61 -13.61
N VAL A 121 1.81 -8.29 -14.23
CA VAL A 121 3.21 -7.83 -14.28
C VAL A 121 3.34 -6.54 -15.09
N VAL A 122 2.70 -6.47 -16.26
CA VAL A 122 2.66 -5.24 -17.08
C VAL A 122 2.06 -4.10 -16.26
N PHE A 123 0.92 -4.33 -15.60
CA PHE A 123 0.27 -3.34 -14.74
C PHE A 123 1.21 -2.84 -13.63
N LEU A 124 1.95 -3.72 -12.95
CA LEU A 124 2.88 -3.33 -11.90
C LEU A 124 4.02 -2.44 -12.43
N ILE A 125 4.46 -2.66 -13.67
CA ILE A 125 5.52 -1.88 -14.32
C ILE A 125 4.99 -0.52 -14.80
N THR A 126 3.82 -0.51 -15.44
CA THR A 126 3.27 0.69 -16.09
C THR A 126 2.53 1.61 -15.13
N CYS A 127 1.90 1.06 -14.10
CA CYS A 127 1.02 1.79 -13.19
C CYS A 127 1.52 1.67 -11.75
N LYS A 128 2.31 2.65 -11.31
CA LYS A 128 2.69 2.78 -9.91
C LYS A 128 1.52 3.33 -9.07
N PRO A 129 1.39 2.90 -7.80
CA PRO A 129 0.43 3.51 -6.89
C PRO A 129 0.72 5.01 -6.76
N PRO A 130 -0.31 5.86 -6.66
CA PRO A 130 -0.10 7.28 -6.54
C PRO A 130 0.58 7.63 -5.21
N MET A 131 1.66 8.39 -5.28
CA MET A 131 2.25 8.99 -4.09
C MET A 131 1.45 10.22 -3.67
N TYR A 132 1.50 10.56 -2.37
CA TYR A 132 0.96 11.80 -1.86
C TYR A 132 1.71 12.99 -2.49
N MET A 133 0.96 13.98 -3.00
CA MET A 133 1.49 15.18 -3.69
C MET A 133 0.87 16.46 -3.11
N GLY A 134 0.42 16.42 -1.86
CA GLY A 134 -0.16 17.58 -1.19
C GLY A 134 0.90 18.57 -0.68
N PRO A 135 0.47 19.66 -0.03
CA PRO A 135 1.40 20.58 0.62
C PRO A 135 2.13 19.85 1.75
N GLU A 136 3.45 19.98 1.80
CA GLU A 136 4.28 19.46 2.89
C GLU A 136 5.47 20.40 3.13
N TYR A 137 5.96 20.46 4.37
CA TYR A 137 7.18 21.20 4.72
C TYR A 137 8.25 20.21 5.19
N ILE A 138 8.77 19.43 4.25
CA ILE A 138 9.67 18.31 4.51
C ILE A 138 10.92 18.45 3.66
N THR A 139 12.08 18.26 4.30
CA THR A 139 13.37 18.22 3.60
C THR A 139 13.68 16.80 3.17
N TYR A 140 13.96 16.61 1.89
CA TYR A 140 14.36 15.31 1.36
C TYR A 140 15.87 15.14 1.46
N PHE A 141 16.29 14.07 2.13
CA PHE A 141 17.70 13.75 2.31
C PHE A 141 18.14 12.64 1.35
N ASN A 142 19.40 12.74 0.92
CA ASN A 142 20.21 11.65 0.40
C ASN A 142 21.23 11.19 1.45
N ASP A 143 22.04 10.18 1.12
CA ASP A 143 23.07 9.60 2.00
C ASP A 143 24.05 10.63 2.59
N LYS A 144 24.32 11.74 1.91
CA LYS A 144 25.32 12.74 2.31
C LYS A 144 24.70 13.97 2.97
N THR A 145 23.60 14.47 2.40
CA THR A 145 22.94 15.70 2.85
C THR A 145 22.36 15.58 4.25
N ILE A 146 22.02 14.35 4.70
CA ILE A 146 21.55 14.16 6.06
C ILE A 146 22.64 14.54 7.08
N ASP A 147 23.88 14.11 6.87
CA ASP A 147 24.99 14.43 7.78
C ASP A 147 25.30 15.92 7.74
N GLU A 148 25.38 16.50 6.54
CA GLU A 148 25.66 17.92 6.34
C GLU A 148 24.64 18.80 7.07
N GLU A 149 23.34 18.48 7.00
CA GLU A 149 22.30 19.25 7.68
C GLU A 149 22.27 18.99 9.20
N MET A 150 22.67 17.80 9.68
CA MET A 150 22.83 17.53 11.12
C MET A 150 24.04 18.27 11.73
N GLU A 151 25.13 18.43 10.97
CA GLU A 151 26.34 19.13 11.41
C GLU A 151 26.16 20.66 11.35
N ARG A 152 25.34 21.15 10.42
CA ARG A 152 25.12 22.58 10.19
C ARG A 152 24.49 23.31 11.37
N ASP A 153 23.46 22.74 12.00
CA ASP A 153 22.89 23.30 13.24
C ASP A 153 22.50 22.18 14.22
N SER A 154 23.40 21.92 15.16
CA SER A 154 23.23 20.87 16.17
C SER A 154 22.13 21.16 17.20
N ARG A 155 21.59 22.38 17.25
CA ARG A 155 20.51 22.76 18.17
C ARG A 155 19.14 22.38 17.62
N VAL A 156 19.01 22.26 16.30
CA VAL A 156 17.75 21.91 15.64
C VAL A 156 17.49 20.42 15.77
N THR A 157 16.28 20.09 16.20
CA THR A 157 15.81 18.71 16.23
C THR A 157 15.15 18.37 14.90
N TRP A 158 15.47 17.21 14.36
CA TRP A 158 14.92 16.68 13.13
C TRP A 158 14.10 15.44 13.40
N LEU A 159 12.84 15.44 12.98
CA LEU A 159 12.04 14.24 12.88
C LEU A 159 12.17 13.69 11.45
N VAL A 160 12.89 12.59 11.28
CA VAL A 160 13.20 12.00 9.98
C VAL A 160 12.42 10.71 9.78
N GLU A 161 11.65 10.65 8.70
CA GLU A 161 10.99 9.43 8.23
C GLU A 161 11.93 8.67 7.27
N PHE A 162 12.31 7.47 7.69
CA PHE A 162 12.98 6.48 6.86
C PHE A 162 11.90 5.63 6.20
N TYR A 163 11.79 5.77 4.88
CA TYR A 163 10.73 5.14 4.09
C TYR A 163 11.31 4.37 2.89
N ALA A 164 10.46 3.59 2.23
CA ALA A 164 10.80 3.00 0.93
C ALA A 164 9.62 3.08 -0.02
N ASN A 165 9.89 3.43 -1.28
CA ASN A 165 8.86 3.69 -2.29
C ASN A 165 7.94 2.48 -2.59
N TRP A 166 8.42 1.26 -2.38
CA TRP A 166 7.63 0.04 -2.59
C TRP A 166 6.79 -0.36 -1.37
N SER A 167 6.99 0.28 -0.21
CA SER A 167 6.25 -0.02 1.00
C SER A 167 4.89 0.68 0.99
N SER A 168 3.81 -0.10 0.97
CA SER A 168 2.45 0.44 1.03
C SER A 168 2.14 1.12 2.37
N GLU A 169 2.74 0.65 3.48
CA GLU A 169 2.58 1.26 4.80
C GLU A 169 3.19 2.67 4.84
N CYS A 170 4.34 2.88 4.19
CA CYS A 170 4.94 4.21 4.04
C CYS A 170 4.07 5.14 3.18
N GLN A 171 3.53 4.64 2.05
CA GLN A 171 2.65 5.44 1.19
C GLN A 171 1.39 5.89 1.94
N CYS A 172 0.81 5.02 2.77
CA CYS A 172 -0.35 5.35 3.59
C CYS A 172 -0.03 6.35 4.71
N PHE A 173 1.21 6.33 5.21
CA PHE A 173 1.66 7.22 6.28
C PHE A 173 2.10 8.61 5.77
N ALA A 174 2.50 8.71 4.50
CA ALA A 174 2.92 9.96 3.85
C ALA A 174 1.98 11.17 4.07
N PRO A 175 0.63 11.09 3.90
CA PRO A 175 -0.26 12.21 4.17
C PRO A 175 -0.23 12.66 5.64
N VAL A 176 -0.22 11.71 6.59
CA VAL A 176 -0.18 12.00 8.03
C VAL A 176 1.12 12.74 8.37
N PHE A 177 2.24 12.26 7.84
CA PHE A 177 3.54 12.90 8.06
C PHE A 177 3.64 14.29 7.42
N ALA A 178 3.04 14.48 6.25
CA ALA A 178 2.91 15.79 5.62
C ALA A 178 2.11 16.77 6.48
N ASP A 179 0.94 16.36 6.99
CA ASP A 179 0.11 17.19 7.87
C ASP A 179 0.82 17.54 9.18
N LEU A 180 1.56 16.59 9.77
CA LEU A 180 2.42 16.85 10.94
C LEU A 180 3.50 17.88 10.63
N SER A 181 4.13 17.80 9.46
CA SER A 181 5.15 18.77 9.04
C SER A 181 4.57 20.17 8.92
N LEU A 182 3.37 20.32 8.36
CA LEU A 182 2.71 21.62 8.22
C LEU A 182 2.33 22.22 9.58
N LYS A 183 1.90 21.38 10.53
CA LYS A 183 1.38 21.82 11.83
C LYS A 183 2.47 22.12 12.86
N TYR A 184 3.56 21.35 12.87
CA TYR A 184 4.57 21.39 13.94
C TYR A 184 5.94 21.90 13.50
N ASN A 185 6.13 22.21 12.21
CA ASN A 185 7.38 22.79 11.75
C ASN A 185 7.62 24.16 12.40
N CYS A 186 8.77 24.30 13.06
CA CYS A 186 9.19 25.53 13.73
C CYS A 186 10.72 25.65 13.72
N ALA A 187 11.26 26.75 14.25
CA ALA A 187 12.70 26.98 14.24
C ALA A 187 13.52 25.89 14.95
N GLY A 188 12.95 25.23 15.96
CA GLY A 188 13.60 24.16 16.73
C GLY A 188 13.28 22.73 16.29
N LEU A 189 12.26 22.53 15.46
CA LEU A 189 11.83 21.21 14.99
C LEU A 189 11.57 21.24 13.49
N LYS A 190 12.33 20.44 12.74
CA LYS A 190 12.19 20.27 11.31
C LYS A 190 11.83 18.82 10.95
N PHE A 191 11.24 18.65 9.78
CA PHE A 191 10.80 17.36 9.27
C PHE A 191 11.64 16.96 8.06
N GLY A 192 12.03 15.70 8.00
CA GLY A 192 12.82 15.15 6.91
C GLY A 192 12.34 13.78 6.44
N LYS A 193 12.67 13.41 5.21
CA LYS A 193 12.38 12.11 4.61
C LYS A 193 13.64 11.57 3.91
N ILE A 194 13.90 10.27 4.04
CA ILE A 194 14.97 9.58 3.32
C ILE A 194 14.50 8.20 2.80
N ASP A 195 14.74 7.94 1.51
CA ASP A 195 14.38 6.67 0.87
C ASP A 195 15.48 5.64 1.08
N ILE A 196 15.33 4.77 2.08
CA ILE A 196 16.29 3.69 2.35
C ILE A 196 16.21 2.52 1.36
N GLY A 197 15.18 2.49 0.50
CA GLY A 197 15.12 1.58 -0.63
C GLY A 197 16.09 1.97 -1.74
N GLN A 198 16.40 3.26 -1.87
CA GLN A 198 17.38 3.80 -2.81
C GLN A 198 18.76 3.99 -2.16
N TYR A 199 18.79 4.47 -0.92
CA TYR A 199 19.97 4.90 -0.18
C TYR A 199 20.37 3.87 0.88
N ALA A 200 21.07 2.81 0.44
CA ALA A 200 21.45 1.68 1.30
C ALA A 200 22.46 2.06 2.41
N ALA A 201 23.32 3.06 2.17
CA ALA A 201 24.31 3.48 3.16
C ALA A 201 23.64 4.14 4.38
N ALA A 202 22.63 4.98 4.17
CA ALA A 202 21.80 5.51 5.25
C ALA A 202 21.05 4.39 6.00
N ALA A 203 20.54 3.39 5.29
CA ALA A 203 19.86 2.24 5.89
C ALA A 203 20.79 1.49 6.86
N GLU A 204 22.04 1.24 6.45
CA GLU A 204 23.04 0.57 7.29
C GLU A 204 23.47 1.44 8.47
N ARG A 205 23.77 2.73 8.23
CA ARG A 205 24.21 3.68 9.26
C ARG A 205 23.19 3.81 10.40
N TYR A 206 21.93 4.01 10.05
CA TYR A 206 20.85 4.14 11.02
C TYR A 206 20.23 2.79 11.42
N LYS A 207 20.78 1.66 10.95
CA LYS A 207 20.32 0.30 11.27
C LYS A 207 18.81 0.14 11.04
N VAL A 208 18.33 0.65 9.91
CA VAL A 208 16.95 0.50 9.46
C VAL A 208 16.94 -0.50 8.30
N SER A 209 16.34 -1.66 8.51
CA SER A 209 16.28 -2.71 7.51
C SER A 209 15.17 -2.41 6.48
N PRO A 210 15.51 -2.26 5.19
CA PRO A 210 14.51 -2.09 4.14
C PRO A 210 13.82 -3.41 3.76
N SER A 211 14.06 -4.53 4.46
CA SER A 211 13.36 -5.77 4.11
C SER A 211 11.86 -5.68 4.41
N PRO A 212 10.95 -6.10 3.51
CA PRO A 212 9.51 -6.13 3.79
C PRO A 212 9.15 -7.04 4.97
N LEU A 213 10.02 -8.01 5.30
CA LEU A 213 9.82 -8.93 6.44
C LEU A 213 10.24 -8.32 7.78
N SER A 214 11.03 -7.24 7.78
CA SER A 214 11.58 -6.63 9.00
C SER A 214 10.53 -5.91 9.84
N LYS A 215 9.46 -5.44 9.20
CA LYS A 215 8.42 -4.55 9.78
C LYS A 215 9.00 -3.30 10.44
N GLN A 216 10.15 -2.83 9.96
CA GLN A 216 10.77 -1.59 10.44
C GLN A 216 10.30 -0.36 9.65
N LEU A 217 9.60 -0.53 8.54
CA LEU A 217 9.14 0.58 7.70
C LEU A 217 7.65 0.89 7.93
N PRO A 218 7.23 2.16 7.98
CA PRO A 218 8.08 3.35 8.11
C PRO A 218 8.79 3.39 9.48
N SER A 219 10.00 3.97 9.50
CA SER A 219 10.75 4.23 10.74
C SER A 219 10.86 5.73 10.97
N LEU A 220 10.37 6.23 12.10
CA LEU A 220 10.55 7.60 12.53
C LEU A 220 11.68 7.69 13.54
N LEU A 221 12.70 8.49 13.24
CA LEU A 221 13.81 8.77 14.14
C LEU A 221 13.83 10.26 14.49
N LEU A 222 13.98 10.55 15.78
CA LEU A 222 14.23 11.90 16.27
C LEU A 222 15.74 12.10 16.42
N LEU A 223 16.30 12.97 15.60
CA LEU A 223 17.74 13.26 15.53
C LEU A 223 18.02 14.68 16.04
N GLN A 224 19.05 14.87 16.85
CA GLN A 224 19.56 16.20 17.19
C GLN A 224 21.08 16.13 17.36
N GLY A 225 21.81 17.04 16.71
CA GLY A 225 23.27 17.04 16.68
C GLY A 225 23.88 15.72 16.19
N GLY A 226 23.25 15.07 15.21
CA GLY A 226 23.69 13.78 14.65
C GLY A 226 23.45 12.55 15.54
N ARG A 227 22.82 12.71 16.71
CA ARG A 227 22.49 11.60 17.61
C ARG A 227 21.02 11.25 17.54
N GLU A 228 20.73 9.96 17.58
CA GLU A 228 19.36 9.44 17.72
C GLU A 228 18.90 9.49 19.18
N PHE A 229 17.78 10.17 19.43
CA PHE A 229 17.15 10.25 20.76
C PHE A 229 16.10 9.17 20.95
N VAL A 230 15.22 9.02 19.97
CA VAL A 230 14.12 8.06 20.02
C VAL A 230 13.79 7.59 18.61
N ARG A 231 13.39 6.32 18.50
CA ARG A 231 12.83 5.75 17.27
C ARG A 231 11.52 5.03 17.48
N ARG A 232 10.70 4.99 16.43
CA ARG A 232 9.51 4.16 16.30
C ARG A 232 9.48 3.50 14.91
N PRO A 233 9.24 2.18 14.79
CA PRO A 233 9.09 1.20 15.89
C PRO A 233 10.38 1.02 16.71
N GLN A 234 10.23 0.60 17.97
CA GLN A 234 11.39 0.20 18.77
C GLN A 234 11.98 -1.11 18.21
N VAL A 235 13.29 -1.27 18.33
CA VAL A 235 13.99 -2.46 17.86
C VAL A 235 14.53 -3.22 19.08
N ASP A 236 14.19 -4.49 19.20
CA ASP A 236 14.68 -5.39 20.25
C ASP A 236 16.19 -5.64 20.09
N LYS A 237 16.87 -6.16 21.13
CA LYS A 237 18.30 -6.50 21.12
C LYS A 237 18.71 -7.42 19.97
N LYS A 238 17.75 -8.18 19.43
CA LYS A 238 17.91 -9.09 18.28
C LYS A 238 17.70 -8.41 16.91
N GLY A 239 17.51 -7.09 16.86
CA GLY A 239 17.29 -6.36 15.60
C GLY A 239 15.86 -6.46 15.05
N ARG A 240 14.90 -6.98 15.84
CA ARG A 240 13.51 -7.16 15.40
C ARG A 240 12.65 -5.96 15.81
N ALA A 241 11.82 -5.46 14.90
CA ALA A 241 10.86 -4.42 15.21
C ALA A 241 9.81 -4.93 16.21
N VAL A 242 9.59 -4.16 17.27
CA VAL A 242 8.44 -4.32 18.14
C VAL A 242 7.23 -3.78 17.40
N SER A 243 6.15 -4.57 17.35
CA SER A 243 4.92 -4.17 16.65
C SER A 243 4.44 -2.82 17.16
N TRP A 244 4.30 -1.87 16.24
CA TRP A 244 3.83 -0.52 16.50
C TRP A 244 2.88 -0.13 15.37
N SER A 245 1.77 0.50 15.72
CA SER A 245 0.83 1.06 14.75
C SER A 245 0.80 2.56 14.95
N PHE A 246 1.07 3.32 13.89
CA PHE A 246 0.87 4.76 13.90
C PHE A 246 -0.63 5.03 13.80
N THR A 247 -1.23 5.47 14.90
CA THR A 247 -2.61 5.97 14.95
C THR A 247 -2.58 7.49 14.98
N GLU A 248 -3.53 8.14 14.29
CA GLU A 248 -3.76 9.59 14.37
C GLU A 248 -4.06 10.08 15.79
#